data_AF-A0A7U9WU58-F1
#
_entry.id   AF-A0A7U9WU58-F1
#
_cell.length_a   1.000
_cell.length_b   1.000
_cell.length_c   1.000
_cell.angle_alpha   90.00
_cell.angle_beta   90.00
_cell.angle_gamma   90.00
#
_symmetry.space_group_name_H-M   'P 1'
#
loop_
_entity.id
_entity.type
_entity.pdbx_description
1 polymer ?
#
loop_
_entity_poly.entity_id
_entity_poly.type
_entity_poly.pdbx_seq_one_letter_code
_entity_poly.pdbx_strand_id
1 'polypeptide(L)'
;MRQAKEQKRISPKETIEENEKYYMRIWLLRLGFGGAEGKEIRELLMKKLKGNSAFRTEENKQRWQEARRNEREAAKRQEQAPAEQQAAELADAVLIEQVNQSFDAEE
;
A
#
# COMPACT_ATOMS: atom_id res chain seq x y z
N MET A 1 -8.16 25.18 11.01
CA MET A 1 -8.98 25.80 12.07
C MET A 1 -10.48 25.85 11.78
N ARG A 2 -10.96 25.63 10.55
CA ARG A 2 -12.38 25.81 10.19
C ARG A 2 -13.34 24.94 11.03
N GLN A 3 -13.06 23.63 11.13
CA GLN A 3 -13.92 22.69 11.86
C GLN A 3 -13.97 22.96 13.38
N ALA A 4 -12.85 23.37 13.98
CA ALA A 4 -12.80 23.71 15.41
C ALA A 4 -13.72 24.88 15.78
N LYS A 5 -13.92 25.84 14.87
CA LYS A 5 -14.81 26.99 15.08
C LYS A 5 -16.27 26.70 14.75
N GLU A 6 -16.52 25.75 13.83
CA GLU A 6 -17.85 25.47 13.29
C GLU A 6 -18.62 24.39 14.08
N GLN A 7 -17.93 23.46 14.73
CA GLN A 7 -18.58 22.36 15.46
C GLN A 7 -19.17 22.84 16.80
N LYS A 8 -20.50 22.85 16.90
CA LYS A 8 -21.25 23.25 18.11
C LYS A 8 -21.89 22.08 18.86
N ARG A 9 -21.81 20.86 18.34
CA ARG A 9 -22.51 19.68 18.87
C ARG A 9 -21.53 18.53 19.04
N ILE A 10 -21.70 17.76 20.10
CA ILE A 10 -20.98 16.51 20.35
C ILE A 10 -21.98 15.36 20.45
N SER A 11 -21.58 14.19 19.94
CA SER A 11 -22.37 12.97 20.10
C SER A 11 -22.19 12.43 21.53
N PRO A 12 -23.27 12.07 22.24
CA PRO A 12 -23.19 11.49 23.58
C PRO A 12 -22.82 10.00 23.56
N LYS A 13 -22.70 9.39 22.37
CA LYS A 13 -22.41 7.96 22.24
C LYS A 13 -20.99 7.66 22.70
N GLU A 14 -20.86 6.86 23.75
CA GLU A 14 -19.56 6.39 24.21
C GLU A 14 -18.92 5.55 23.10
N THR A 15 -17.71 5.95 22.71
CA THR A 15 -16.95 5.31 21.65
C THR A 15 -15.71 4.70 22.28
N ILE A 16 -15.84 3.49 22.81
CA ILE A 16 -14.72 2.68 23.28
C ILE A 16 -14.21 1.91 22.06
N GLU A 17 -13.23 2.47 21.36
CA GLU A 17 -12.59 1.81 20.23
C GLU A 17 -11.15 1.43 20.59
N GLU A 18 -10.76 0.22 20.21
CA GLU A 18 -9.46 -0.40 20.52
C GLU A 18 -8.26 0.37 19.95
N ASN A 19 -8.52 1.29 19.01
CA ASN A 19 -7.51 2.10 18.32
C ASN A 19 -7.62 3.58 18.69
N GLU A 20 -7.33 3.88 19.95
CA GLU A 20 -7.30 5.24 20.51
C GLU A 20 -6.39 6.19 19.72
N LYS A 21 -5.28 5.67 19.20
CA LYS A 21 -4.27 6.44 18.47
C LYS A 21 -4.83 7.04 17.17
N TYR A 22 -5.68 6.31 16.44
CA TYR A 22 -6.33 6.82 15.24
C TYR A 22 -7.22 8.03 15.54
N TYR A 23 -8.10 7.91 16.54
CA TYR A 23 -9.06 8.96 16.89
C TYR A 23 -8.41 10.20 17.46
N MET A 24 -7.42 10.03 18.33
CA MET A 24 -6.64 11.15 18.85
C MET A 24 -5.99 11.95 17.71
N ARG A 25 -5.41 11.27 16.72
CA ARG A 25 -4.85 11.96 15.54
C ARG A 25 -5.92 12.75 14.79
N ILE A 26 -7.03 12.12 14.42
CA ILE A 26 -8.10 12.78 13.65
C ILE A 26 -8.63 13.99 14.43
N TRP A 27 -8.82 13.87 15.73
CA TRP A 27 -9.23 14.97 16.59
C TRP A 27 -8.21 16.12 16.59
N LEU A 28 -6.91 15.83 16.76
CA LEU A 28 -5.85 16.85 16.68
C LEU A 28 -5.78 17.53 15.31
N LEU A 29 -6.00 16.79 14.22
CA LEU A 29 -6.07 17.37 12.87
C LEU A 29 -7.26 18.35 12.73
N ARG A 30 -8.42 18.02 13.31
CA ARG A 30 -9.61 18.91 13.31
C ARG A 30 -9.34 20.19 14.09
N LEU A 31 -8.59 20.10 15.18
CA LEU A 31 -8.14 21.24 15.98
C LEU A 31 -7.09 22.11 15.29
N GLY A 32 -6.51 21.67 14.17
CA GLY A 32 -5.54 22.44 13.40
C GLY A 32 -4.08 22.04 13.60
N PHE A 33 -3.79 20.98 14.37
CA PHE A 33 -2.44 20.43 14.52
C PHE A 33 -2.01 19.59 13.31
N GLY A 34 -2.42 19.98 12.10
CA GLY A 34 -2.07 19.33 10.84
C GLY A 34 -0.64 19.59 10.38
N GLY A 35 -0.16 20.81 10.61
CA GLY A 35 1.12 21.32 10.10
C GLY A 35 2.36 20.77 10.81
N ALA A 36 3.53 21.27 10.39
CA ALA A 36 4.83 20.89 10.93
C ALA A 36 4.96 21.20 12.43
N GLU A 37 4.46 22.38 12.85
CA GLU A 37 4.48 22.81 14.27
C GLU A 37 3.66 21.89 15.18
N GLY A 38 2.61 21.27 14.64
CA GLY A 38 1.80 20.29 15.37
C GLY A 38 2.40 18.89 15.41
N LYS A 39 3.56 18.64 14.78
CA LYS A 39 4.16 17.30 14.72
C LYS A 39 4.60 16.81 16.10
N GLU A 40 5.35 17.63 16.83
CA GLU A 40 5.87 17.27 18.15
C GLU A 40 4.74 17.06 19.17
N ILE A 41 3.73 17.95 19.15
CA ILE A 41 2.56 17.85 20.01
C ILE A 41 1.77 16.56 19.71
N ARG A 42 1.55 16.25 18.43
CA ARG A 42 0.89 14.98 18.03
C ARG A 42 1.68 13.78 18.51
N GLU A 43 2.99 13.80 18.36
CA GLU A 43 3.85 12.68 18.76
C GLU A 43 3.83 12.46 20.27
N LEU A 44 3.96 13.54 21.05
CA LEU A 44 3.94 13.49 22.51
C LEU A 44 2.61 12.95 23.05
N LEU A 45 1.49 13.50 22.58
CA LEU A 45 0.14 13.12 23.02
C LEU A 45 -0.25 11.69 22.60
N MET A 46 0.33 11.18 21.51
CA MET A 46 0.01 9.85 20.97
C MET A 46 1.01 8.76 21.36
N LYS A 47 2.08 9.08 22.12
CA LYS A 47 3.19 8.17 22.41
C LYS A 47 2.78 6.91 23.20
N LYS A 48 1.80 7.03 24.09
CA LYS A 48 1.34 5.96 24.99
C LYS A 48 -0.03 5.37 24.62
N LEU A 49 -0.60 5.80 23.49
CA LEU A 49 -1.90 5.32 23.01
C LEU A 49 -1.76 4.02 22.23
N LYS A 50 -2.76 3.15 22.38
CA LYS A 50 -2.81 1.86 21.68
C LYS A 50 -3.30 2.02 20.24
N GLY A 51 -2.85 1.11 19.37
CA GLY A 51 -3.28 1.02 17.98
C GLY A 51 -2.41 1.77 16.96
N ASN A 52 -3.00 2.06 15.80
CA ASN A 52 -2.32 2.61 14.63
C ASN A 52 -2.91 3.98 14.25
N SER A 53 -2.05 4.95 13.94
CA SER A 53 -2.50 6.31 13.59
C SER A 53 -3.04 6.47 12.17
N ALA A 54 -2.70 5.58 11.25
CA ALA A 54 -3.05 5.67 9.83
C ALA A 54 -4.34 4.94 9.47
N PHE A 55 -4.64 3.83 10.17
CA PHE A 55 -5.79 2.98 9.88
C PHE A 55 -6.71 2.90 11.07
N ARG A 56 -8.02 2.88 10.82
CA ARG A 56 -9.06 2.72 11.86
C ARG A 56 -9.09 1.30 12.40
N THR A 57 -9.07 0.31 11.51
CA THR A 57 -9.14 -1.13 11.82
C THR A 57 -7.98 -1.88 11.17
N GLU A 58 -7.62 -3.04 11.73
CA GLU A 58 -6.54 -3.87 11.18
C GLU A 58 -6.89 -4.45 9.80
N GLU A 59 -8.16 -4.75 9.53
CA GLU A 59 -8.63 -5.16 8.20
C GLU A 59 -8.32 -4.12 7.12
N ASN A 60 -8.51 -2.82 7.44
CA ASN A 60 -8.18 -1.75 6.50
C ASN A 60 -6.68 -1.70 6.21
N LYS A 61 -5.85 -2.01 7.22
CA LYS A 61 -4.40 -2.10 7.05
C LYS A 61 -4.02 -3.31 6.21
N GLN A 62 -4.65 -4.47 6.40
CA GLN A 62 -4.41 -5.68 5.62
C GLN A 62 -4.77 -5.47 4.15
N ARG A 63 -5.98 -4.96 3.86
CA ARG A 63 -6.40 -4.63 2.49
C ARG A 63 -5.42 -3.68 1.79
N TRP A 64 -4.91 -2.68 2.52
CA TRP A 64 -3.91 -1.76 1.99
C TRP A 64 -2.57 -2.45 1.69
N GLN A 65 -2.12 -3.35 2.57
CA GLN A 65 -0.89 -4.13 2.35
C GLN A 65 -1.03 -5.11 1.17
N GLU A 66 -2.18 -5.78 1.06
CA GLU A 66 -2.50 -6.71 -0.03
C GLU A 66 -2.55 -6.01 -1.38
N ALA A 67 -3.25 -4.87 -1.48
CA ALA A 67 -3.29 -4.08 -2.70
C ALA A 67 -1.88 -3.68 -3.16
N ARG A 68 -1.05 -3.20 -2.21
CA ARG A 68 0.32 -2.77 -2.48
C ARG A 68 1.26 -3.93 -2.83
N ARG A 69 1.00 -5.13 -2.30
CA ARG A 69 1.73 -6.36 -2.65
C ARG A 69 1.36 -6.79 -4.07
N ASN A 70 0.07 -6.80 -4.39
CA ASN A 70 -0.42 -7.17 -5.72
C ASN A 70 0.09 -6.19 -6.79
N GLU A 71 0.11 -4.88 -6.52
CA GLU A 71 0.70 -3.88 -7.43
C GLU A 71 2.18 -4.14 -7.71
N ARG A 72 2.96 -4.49 -6.68
CA ARG A 72 4.38 -4.83 -6.84
C ARG A 72 4.59 -6.12 -7.63
N GLU A 73 3.75 -7.12 -7.40
CA GLU A 73 3.80 -8.39 -8.14
C GLU A 73 3.36 -8.20 -9.60
N ALA A 74 2.34 -7.36 -9.84
CA ALA A 74 1.92 -6.99 -11.18
C ALA A 74 3.01 -6.22 -11.93
N ALA A 75 3.69 -5.26 -11.27
CA ALA A 75 4.81 -4.53 -11.86
C ALA A 75 5.97 -5.47 -12.24
N LYS A 76 6.35 -6.39 -11.34
CA LYS A 76 7.38 -7.40 -11.64
C LYS A 76 7.00 -8.31 -12.79
N ARG A 77 5.74 -8.76 -12.86
CA ARG A 77 5.24 -9.57 -13.99
C ARG A 77 5.25 -8.79 -15.30
N GLN A 78 4.90 -7.50 -15.29
CA GLN A 78 4.98 -6.65 -16.48
C GLN A 78 6.42 -6.43 -16.93
N GLU A 79 7.38 -6.33 -16.00
CA GLU A 79 8.81 -6.24 -16.31
C GLU A 79 9.38 -7.58 -16.85
N GLN A 80 8.88 -8.72 -16.34
CA GLN A 80 9.32 -10.05 -16.76
C GLN A 80 8.65 -10.52 -18.05
N ALA A 81 7.42 -10.10 -18.36
CA ALA A 81 6.69 -10.49 -19.56
C ALA A 81 7.46 -10.28 -20.89
N PRO A 82 8.10 -9.13 -21.16
CA PRO A 82 8.86 -8.96 -22.40
C PRO A 82 10.13 -9.82 -22.44
N ALA A 83 10.77 -10.07 -21.29
CA ALA A 83 11.95 -10.94 -21.21
C ALA A 83 11.58 -12.42 -21.40
N GLU A 84 10.45 -12.86 -20.83
CA GLU A 84 9.92 -14.22 -21.02
C GLU A 84 9.45 -14.44 -22.46
N GLN A 85 8.82 -13.44 -23.09
CA GLN A 85 8.44 -13.49 -24.50
C GLN A 85 9.67 -13.58 -25.42
N GLN A 86 10.68 -12.76 -25.19
CA GLN A 86 11.93 -12.82 -25.94
C GLN A 86 12.66 -14.15 -25.73
N ALA A 87 12.70 -14.66 -24.50
CA ALA A 87 13.31 -15.96 -24.21
C ALA A 87 12.56 -17.12 -24.89
N ALA A 88 11.23 -17.05 -24.96
CA ALA A 88 10.41 -18.03 -25.68
C ALA A 88 10.63 -17.96 -27.20
N GLU A 89 10.66 -16.77 -27.80
CA GLU A 89 10.97 -16.59 -29.22
C GLU A 89 12.38 -17.09 -29.58
N LEU A 90 13.38 -16.81 -28.72
CA LEU A 90 14.74 -17.32 -28.91
C LEU A 90 14.79 -18.85 -28.81
N ALA A 91 14.04 -19.46 -27.88
CA ALA A 91 13.96 -20.91 -27.75
C ALA A 91 13.31 -21.57 -28.97
N ASP A 92 12.23 -21.00 -29.49
CA ASP A 92 11.58 -21.46 -30.73
C ASP A 92 12.53 -21.31 -31.93
N ALA A 93 13.25 -20.19 -32.03
CA ALA A 93 14.24 -19.98 -33.10
C ALA A 93 15.37 -21.03 -33.06
N VAL A 94 15.88 -21.34 -31.87
CA VAL A 94 16.90 -22.39 -31.68
C VAL A 94 16.36 -23.76 -32.06
N LEU A 95 15.11 -24.08 -31.71
CA LEU A 95 14.48 -25.35 -32.06
C LEU A 95 14.34 -25.51 -33.58
N ILE A 96 13.92 -24.44 -34.27
CA ILE A 96 13.82 -24.41 -35.74
C ILE A 96 15.19 -24.62 -36.38
N GLU A 97 16.23 -23.95 -35.87
CA GLU A 97 17.59 -24.11 -36.37
C GLU A 97 18.09 -25.56 -36.20
N GLN A 98 17.81 -26.15 -35.04
CA GLN A 98 18.25 -27.51 -34.72
C GLN A 98 17.54 -28.58 -35.57
N VAL A 99 16.25 -28.37 -35.89
CA VAL A 99 15.50 -29.24 -36.81
C VAL A 99 16.06 -29.16 -38.24
N ASN A 100 16.41 -27.96 -38.71
CA ASN A 100 17.04 -27.80 -40.03
C ASN A 100 18.41 -28.50 -40.08
N GLN A 101 19.25 -28.33 -39.05
CA GLN A 101 20.56 -29.00 -38.96
C GLN A 101 20.46 -30.53 -38.95
N SER A 102 19.39 -31.09 -38.36
CA SER A 102 19.15 -32.53 -38.38
C SER A 102 18.66 -33.08 -39.72
N PHE A 103 18.08 -32.24 -40.59
CA PHE A 103 17.65 -32.61 -41.94
C PHE A 103 18.80 -32.57 -42.95
N ASP A 104 19.75 -31.64 -42.77
CA ASP A 104 20.93 -31.50 -43.64
C ASP A 104 22.03 -32.55 -43.39
N ALA A 105 21.93 -33.36 -42.33
CA ALA A 105 22.95 -34.35 -41.96
C ALA A 105 22.73 -35.77 -42.56
N GLU A 106 21.69 -35.99 -43.37
CA GLU A 106 21.33 -37.30 -43.94
C GLU A 106 21.67 -37.50 -45.45
N GLU A 107 22.45 -36.60 -46.08
CA GLU A 107 23.01 -36.81 -47.44
C GLU A 107 24.48 -37.25 -47.46
#